data_AF-A0A1H2QHY0-F1
#
_entry.id   AF-A0A1H2QHY0-F1
#
_cell.length_a   1.000
_cell.length_b   1.000
_cell.length_c   1.000
_cell.angle_alpha   90.00
_cell.angle_beta   90.00
_cell.angle_gamma   90.00
#
_symmetry.space_group_name_H-M   'P 1'
#
loop_
_entity.id
_entity.type
_entity.pdbx_description
1 polymer ?
#
loop_
_entity_poly.entity_id
_entity_poly.type
_entity_poly.pdbx_seq_one_letter_code
_entity_poly.pdbx_strand_id
1 'polypeptide(L)'
;MNIKKSVVSLVLCGALFTVGTTVAFAEVTHPGGGVWSHGTDSNSVWSEYYHGSKTHKSSVQGVDFFVTSGWKSKGVWSTAWHKQNPNYMDYAFWSVQE
;
A
#
# COMPACT_ATOMS: atom_id res chain seq x y z
N MET A 1 -34.43 -19.00 1.81
CA MET A 1 -33.24 -19.89 1.74
C MET A 1 -32.59 -19.72 0.38
N ASN A 2 -31.25 -19.89 0.32
CA ASN A 2 -30.35 -19.89 -0.84
C ASN A 2 -29.83 -18.48 -1.18
N ILE A 3 -28.52 -18.19 -1.17
CA ILE A 3 -27.44 -18.89 -1.88
C ILE A 3 -26.08 -18.70 -1.16
N LYS A 4 -25.51 -19.84 -0.74
CA LYS A 4 -24.10 -20.32 -0.81
C LYS A 4 -22.96 -19.46 -0.21
N LYS A 5 -22.51 -19.92 0.96
CA LYS A 5 -21.22 -19.63 1.62
C LYS A 5 -20.06 -19.98 0.67
N SER A 6 -19.10 -19.08 0.47
CA SER A 6 -17.76 -19.42 0.00
C SER A 6 -16.75 -18.96 1.05
N VAL A 7 -16.28 -19.93 1.83
CA VAL A 7 -15.11 -19.80 2.70
C VAL A 7 -13.90 -19.96 1.81
N VAL A 8 -13.11 -18.90 1.64
CA VAL A 8 -11.76 -19.00 1.07
C VAL A 8 -10.79 -18.81 2.22
N SER A 9 -10.36 -19.92 2.81
CA SER A 9 -9.22 -19.98 3.71
C SER A 9 -7.95 -19.88 2.89
N LEU A 10 -7.15 -18.84 3.11
CA LEU A 10 -5.76 -18.78 2.67
C LEU A 10 -4.89 -18.77 3.93
N VAL A 11 -4.41 -19.95 4.33
CA VAL A 11 -3.36 -20.10 5.34
C VAL A 11 -2.02 -19.92 4.64
N LEU A 12 -1.25 -18.92 5.03
CA LEU A 12 0.16 -18.81 4.65
C LEU A 12 1.00 -18.91 5.92
N CYS A 13 1.45 -20.13 6.24
CA CYS A 13 2.48 -20.35 7.26
C CYS A 13 3.86 -20.04 6.64
N GLY A 14 4.56 -19.07 7.20
CA GLY A 14 5.93 -18.74 6.83
C GLY A 14 6.57 -17.86 7.89
N ALA A 15 6.98 -18.46 9.02
CA ALA A 15 7.88 -17.79 9.95
C ALA A 15 9.31 -17.92 9.42
N LEU A 16 9.90 -16.81 8.98
CA LEU A 16 11.32 -16.70 8.64
C LEU A 16 11.95 -15.68 9.59
N PHE A 17 12.78 -16.15 10.53
CA PHE A 17 13.70 -15.28 11.25
C PHE A 17 14.86 -14.95 10.31
N THR A 18 15.01 -13.67 9.96
CA THR A 18 16.17 -13.19 9.21
C THR A 18 16.88 -12.10 10.00
N VAL A 19 18.19 -12.32 10.16
CA VAL A 19 19.18 -11.42 10.76
C VAL A 19 19.26 -10.10 9.99
N GLY A 20 19.47 -9.02 10.74
CA GLY A 20 19.35 -7.64 10.28
C GLY A 20 20.18 -7.26 9.06
N THR A 21 19.46 -6.95 7.98
CA THR A 21 19.78 -5.87 7.04
C THR A 21 18.45 -5.16 6.79
N THR A 22 18.42 -3.83 6.77
CA THR A 22 17.20 -3.06 6.42
C THR A 22 16.93 -3.26 4.94
N VAL A 23 16.33 -4.40 4.59
CA VAL A 23 15.89 -4.70 3.22
C VAL A 23 14.76 -3.77 2.85
N ALA A 24 14.79 -3.23 1.64
CA ALA A 24 13.67 -2.48 1.07
C ALA A 24 12.43 -3.39 1.06
N PHE A 25 11.41 -3.07 1.86
CA PHE A 25 10.18 -3.84 1.90
C PHE A 25 9.20 -3.24 0.89
N ALA A 26 9.33 -3.66 -0.36
CA ALA A 26 8.28 -3.46 -1.37
C ALA A 26 7.22 -4.55 -1.16
N GLU A 27 6.04 -4.14 -0.69
CA GLU A 27 4.90 -5.03 -0.50
C GLU A 27 3.83 -4.73 -1.56
N VAL A 28 3.20 -5.79 -2.08
CA VAL A 28 2.03 -5.68 -2.94
C VAL A 28 0.85 -6.39 -2.27
N THR A 29 -0.16 -5.63 -1.92
CA THR A 29 -1.40 -6.11 -1.28
C THR A 29 -2.62 -5.78 -2.15
N HIS A 30 -3.78 -6.38 -1.82
CA HIS A 30 -5.02 -6.18 -2.58
C HIS A 30 -6.18 -5.61 -1.73
N PRO A 31 -5.96 -4.51 -1.00
CA PRO A 31 -6.96 -4.02 -0.06
C PRO A 31 -8.07 -3.26 -0.79
N GLY A 32 -9.29 -3.26 -0.23
CA GLY A 32 -10.44 -2.54 -0.78
C GLY A 32 -10.92 -3.05 -2.16
N GLY A 33 -10.37 -4.16 -2.69
CA GLY A 33 -10.63 -4.64 -4.05
C GLY A 33 -9.73 -4.02 -5.13
N GLY A 34 -8.74 -3.22 -4.73
CA GLY A 34 -7.70 -2.67 -5.61
C GLY A 34 -6.37 -3.42 -5.51
N VAL A 35 -5.35 -2.90 -6.20
CA VAL A 35 -3.95 -3.34 -6.09
C VAL A 35 -3.17 -2.21 -5.42
N TRP A 36 -2.44 -2.51 -4.36
CA TRP A 36 -1.62 -1.54 -3.63
C TRP A 36 -0.16 -1.99 -3.63
N SER A 37 0.73 -1.22 -4.26
CA SER A 37 2.17 -1.35 -4.10
C SER A 37 2.66 -0.25 -3.16
N HIS A 38 3.30 -0.63 -2.07
CA HIS A 38 3.82 0.31 -1.10
C HIS A 38 5.12 -0.20 -0.51
N GLY A 39 5.92 0.73 -0.02
CA GLY A 39 7.17 0.35 0.59
C GLY A 39 8.06 1.53 0.90
N THR A 40 9.22 1.17 1.41
CA THR A 40 10.23 2.10 1.88
C THR A 40 11.59 1.47 1.60
N ASP A 41 12.52 2.26 1.05
CA ASP A 41 13.91 1.88 0.79
C ASP A 41 14.88 2.95 1.32
N SER A 42 16.20 2.78 1.19
CA SER A 42 17.14 3.77 1.75
C SER A 42 17.00 5.19 1.20
N ASN A 43 16.28 5.38 0.08
CA ASN A 43 16.15 6.62 -0.65
C ASN A 43 14.72 7.16 -0.71
N SER A 44 13.69 6.32 -0.65
CA SER A 44 12.32 6.71 -0.97
C SER A 44 11.27 5.88 -0.24
N VAL A 45 10.18 6.55 0.13
CA VAL A 45 8.91 5.94 0.52
C VAL A 45 7.91 6.14 -0.60
N TRP A 46 7.10 5.12 -0.91
CA TRP A 46 6.09 5.20 -1.95
C TRP A 46 4.78 4.52 -1.56
N SER A 47 3.71 5.00 -2.20
CA SER A 47 2.38 4.42 -2.15
C SER A 47 1.73 4.56 -3.52
N GLU A 48 1.49 3.42 -4.17
CA GLU A 48 0.87 3.31 -5.48
C GLU A 48 -0.37 2.43 -5.39
N TYR A 49 -1.54 3.03 -5.60
CA TYR A 49 -2.80 2.31 -5.47
C TYR A 49 -3.64 2.41 -6.74
N TYR A 50 -4.14 1.26 -7.21
CA TYR A 50 -5.02 1.12 -8.35
C TYR A 50 -6.35 0.54 -7.93
N HIS A 51 -7.44 1.14 -8.39
CA HIS A 51 -8.77 0.57 -8.25
C HIS A 51 -9.55 0.64 -9.57
N GLY A 52 -10.01 -0.52 -10.05
CA GLY A 52 -10.67 -0.63 -11.37
C GLY A 52 -12.06 -0.01 -11.45
N SER A 53 -12.80 0.02 -10.33
CA SER A 53 -14.21 0.46 -10.31
C SER A 53 -14.55 1.68 -9.46
N LYS A 54 -13.64 2.17 -8.58
CA LYS A 54 -13.92 3.23 -7.61
C LYS A 54 -12.88 4.34 -7.67
N THR A 55 -13.31 5.55 -7.30
CA THR A 55 -12.40 6.69 -7.06
C THR A 55 -11.53 6.40 -5.85
N HIS A 56 -10.24 6.65 -5.96
CA HIS A 56 -9.25 6.24 -4.98
C HIS A 56 -8.08 7.22 -4.91
N LYS A 57 -7.23 7.10 -3.88
CA LYS A 57 -6.01 7.91 -3.73
C LYS A 57 -4.93 7.14 -2.99
N SER A 58 -3.70 7.62 -3.09
CA SER A 58 -2.57 7.19 -2.28
C SER A 58 -1.89 8.39 -1.62
N SER A 59 -1.17 8.12 -0.52
CA SER A 59 -0.35 9.11 0.16
C SER A 59 0.81 8.47 0.90
N VAL A 60 1.87 9.25 1.12
CA VAL A 60 2.98 8.92 2.00
C VAL A 60 3.13 10.01 3.06
N GLN A 61 3.50 9.62 4.28
CA GLN A 61 3.67 10.54 5.40
C GLN A 61 4.94 10.18 6.16
N GLY A 62 5.78 11.18 6.39
CA GLY A 62 6.88 11.11 7.34
C GLY A 62 6.64 12.03 8.52
N VAL A 63 7.67 12.25 9.32
CA VAL A 63 7.63 13.17 10.47
C VAL A 63 7.44 14.63 10.02
N ASP A 64 8.01 15.00 8.88
CA ASP A 64 8.08 16.36 8.37
C ASP A 64 7.41 16.57 7.00
N PHE A 65 6.81 15.52 6.42
CA PHE A 65 6.13 15.61 5.14
C PHE A 65 4.82 14.82 5.08
N PHE A 66 3.92 15.28 4.22
CA PHE A 66 2.74 14.56 3.79
C PHE A 66 2.53 14.80 2.29
N VAL A 67 2.63 13.75 1.49
CA VAL A 67 2.46 13.81 0.03
C VAL A 67 1.27 12.97 -0.36
N THR A 68 0.38 13.51 -1.19
CA THR A 68 -0.80 12.81 -1.69
C THR A 68 -0.93 12.92 -3.19
N SER A 69 -1.46 11.86 -3.80
CA SER A 69 -1.83 11.85 -5.23
C SER A 69 -3.04 12.74 -5.55
N GLY A 70 -3.82 13.14 -4.54
CA GLY A 70 -5.20 13.56 -4.70
C GLY A 70 -6.13 12.41 -5.13
N TRP A 71 -7.44 12.64 -5.16
CA TRP A 71 -8.40 11.65 -5.65
C TRP A 71 -8.24 11.43 -7.16
N LYS A 72 -8.13 10.17 -7.56
CA LYS A 72 -8.05 9.71 -8.95
C LYS A 72 -9.29 8.92 -9.30
N SER A 73 -9.74 9.08 -10.55
CA SER A 73 -10.83 8.29 -11.10
C SER A 73 -10.50 6.80 -11.13
N LYS A 74 -11.53 5.97 -11.26
CA LYS A 74 -11.36 4.51 -11.43
C LYS A 74 -10.53 4.17 -12.68
N GLY A 75 -9.81 3.06 -12.63
CA GLY A 75 -9.06 2.52 -13.77
C GLY A 75 -7.74 3.22 -14.08
N VAL A 76 -7.27 4.13 -13.22
CA VAL A 76 -5.93 4.72 -13.29
C VAL A 76 -5.17 4.44 -12.00
N TRP A 77 -3.85 4.59 -12.02
CA TRP A 77 -3.04 4.52 -10.81
C TRP A 77 -3.03 5.85 -10.07
N SER A 78 -3.09 5.78 -8.74
CA SER A 78 -2.75 6.87 -7.84
C SER A 78 -1.34 6.65 -7.29
N THR A 79 -0.48 7.65 -7.41
CA THR A 79 0.95 7.54 -7.07
C THR A 79 1.35 8.66 -6.12
N ALA A 80 2.00 8.31 -5.03
CA ALA A 80 2.60 9.23 -4.08
C ALA A 80 3.98 8.72 -3.70
N TRP A 81 4.97 9.60 -3.72
CA TRP A 81 6.35 9.27 -3.37
C TRP A 81 7.00 10.46 -2.68
N HIS A 82 7.96 10.17 -1.80
CA HIS A 82 8.81 11.17 -1.18
C HIS A 82 10.17 10.58 -0.87
N LYS A 83 11.19 11.44 -0.75
CA LYS A 83 12.51 11.02 -0.29
C LYS A 83 12.41 10.50 1.15
N GLN A 84 12.93 9.30 1.39
CA GLN A 84 12.96 8.72 2.72
C GLN A 84 13.99 9.44 3.59
N ASN A 85 13.65 9.65 4.86
CA ASN A 85 14.61 10.01 5.87
C ASN A 85 14.96 8.75 6.69
N PRO A 86 16.20 8.23 6.60
CA PRO A 86 16.58 6.97 7.25
C PRO A 86 16.51 7.01 8.79
N ASN A 87 16.38 8.20 9.38
CA ASN A 87 16.26 8.37 10.83
C ASN A 87 14.81 8.28 11.35
N TYR A 88 13.82 8.25 10.45
CA TYR A 88 12.41 8.25 10.81
C TYR A 88 11.65 7.12 10.13
N MET A 89 10.56 6.68 10.76
CA MET A 89 9.63 5.75 10.15
C MET A 89 8.65 6.53 9.28
N ASP A 90 8.63 6.21 8.00
CA ASP A 90 7.67 6.75 7.04
C ASP A 90 6.51 5.75 6.85
N TYR A 91 5.34 6.28 6.51
CA TYR A 91 4.09 5.52 6.36
C TYR A 91 3.51 5.69 4.97
N ALA A 92 2.97 4.61 4.42
CA ALA A 92 2.24 4.60 3.17
C ALA A 92 0.74 4.34 3.43
N PHE A 93 -0.12 5.05 2.72
CA PHE A 93 -1.57 4.93 2.84
C PHE A 93 -2.24 4.86 1.47
N TRP A 94 -3.43 4.27 1.47
CA TRP A 94 -4.37 4.23 0.35
C TRP A 94 -5.79 4.59 0.86
N SER A 95 -6.67 5.02 -0.02
CA SER A 95 -8.08 5.21 0.30
C SER A 95 -8.97 5.02 -0.92
N VAL A 96 -10.18 4.54 -0.68
CA VAL A 96 -11.24 4.35 -1.68
C VAL A 96 -12.47 5.13 -1.21
N GLN A 97 -13.16 5.81 -2.13
CA GLN A 97 -14.49 6.34 -1.87
C GLN A 97 -15.51 5.22 -2.03
N GLU A 98 -16.39 5.07 -1.04
CA GLU A 98 -17.43 4.03 -1.05
C GLU A 98 -18.49 4.26 -2.13
#